data_AF-A0A7H4PV84-F1
#
_entry.id   AF-A0A7H4PV84-F1
#
_cell.length_a   1.000
_cell.length_b   1.000
_cell.length_c   1.000
_cell.angle_alpha   90.00
_cell.angle_beta   90.00
_cell.angle_gamma   90.00
#
_symmetry.space_group_name_H-M   'P 1'
#
loop_
_entity.id
_entity.type
_entity.pdbx_description
1 polymer ?
#
loop_
_entity_poly.entity_id
_entity_poly.type
_entity_poly.pdbx_seq_one_letter_code
_entity_poly.pdbx_strand_id
1 'polypeptide(L)' 'FDEVVVEYPIGHKRRRTDGIPLLVEKFRTNLARRFPAKQQQAILDVSLDQARLEAMPVNEYVDLYVI' A
#
# COMPACT_ATOMS: atom_id res chain seq x y z
N PHE A 1 28.85 -5.39 -21.53
CA PHE A 1 27.51 -4.94 -21.16
C PHE A 1 27.50 -3.44 -21.33
N ASP A 2 26.49 -2.91 -22.00
CA ASP A 2 26.32 -1.46 -22.08
C ASP A 2 25.82 -0.94 -20.73
N GLU A 3 26.22 0.28 -20.39
CA GLU A 3 25.83 0.91 -19.14
C GLU A 3 24.34 1.24 -19.15
N VAL A 4 23.62 0.83 -18.10
CA VAL A 4 22.22 1.19 -17.90
C VAL A 4 22.15 2.27 -16.83
N VAL A 5 21.83 3.49 -17.25
CA VAL A 5 21.71 4.65 -16.36
C VAL A 5 20.28 4.76 -15.83
N VAL A 6 20.13 4.87 -14.52
CA VAL A 6 18.84 5.11 -13.85
C VAL A 6 18.93 6.43 -13.08
N GLU A 7 18.42 7.50 -13.67
CA GLU A 7 18.50 8.85 -13.10
C GLU A 7 17.69 9.02 -11.80
N TYR A 8 16.56 8.30 -11.69
CA TYR A 8 15.68 8.36 -10.52
C TYR A 8 15.29 6.96 -10.05
N PRO A 9 15.51 6.62 -8.76
CA PRO A 9 15.05 5.35 -8.23
C PRO A 9 13.52 5.28 -8.25
N ILE A 10 12.97 4.06 -8.24
CA ILE A 10 11.52 3.84 -8.35
C ILE A 10 10.69 4.53 -7.25
N GLY A 11 11.28 4.73 -6.06
CA GLY A 11 10.66 5.43 -4.94
C GLY A 11 10.64 6.96 -5.08
N HIS A 12 11.28 7.53 -6.08
CA HIS A 12 11.41 8.97 -6.28
C HIS A 12 10.08 9.62 -6.73
N LYS A 13 9.85 10.90 -6.37
CA LYS A 13 8.62 11.65 -6.73
C LYS A 13 8.32 11.63 -8.23
N ARG A 14 9.36 11.76 -9.07
CA ARG A 14 9.23 11.76 -10.55
C ARG A 14 8.76 10.43 -11.14
N ARG A 15 8.80 9.34 -10.36
CA ARG A 15 8.39 8.01 -10.78
C ARG A 15 7.16 7.49 -10.02
N ARG A 16 6.33 8.38 -9.45
CA ARG A 16 5.14 7.97 -8.69
C ARG A 16 4.15 7.17 -9.53
N THR A 17 3.97 7.49 -10.81
CA THR A 17 3.11 6.72 -11.73
C THR A 17 3.56 5.26 -11.82
N ASP A 18 4.88 5.01 -11.88
CA ASP A 18 5.45 3.66 -11.94
C ASP A 18 5.52 3.00 -10.55
N GLY A 19 5.80 3.80 -9.51
CA GLY A 19 6.14 3.32 -8.17
C GLY A 19 4.94 3.06 -7.27
N ILE A 20 3.84 3.78 -7.43
CA ILE A 20 2.62 3.56 -6.63
C ILE A 20 2.04 2.15 -6.84
N PRO A 21 1.91 1.63 -8.07
CA PRO A 21 1.48 0.24 -8.28
C PRO A 21 2.34 -0.77 -7.50
N LEU A 22 3.67 -0.60 -7.55
CA LEU A 22 4.61 -1.47 -6.83
C LEU A 22 4.51 -1.32 -5.30
N LEU A 23 4.19 -0.11 -4.82
CA LEU A 23 3.95 0.15 -3.41
C LEU A 23 2.66 -0.52 -2.93
N VAL A 24 1.61 -0.50 -3.73
CA VAL A 24 0.35 -1.22 -3.45
C VAL A 24 0.58 -2.73 -3.40
N GLU A 25 1.33 -3.30 -4.35
CA GLU A 25 1.67 -4.73 -4.33
C GLU A 25 2.53 -5.12 -3.13
N LYS A 26 3.49 -4.26 -2.75
CA LYS A 26 4.25 -4.41 -1.51
C LYS A 26 3.32 -4.41 -0.29
N PHE A 27 2.32 -3.53 -0.26
CA PHE A 27 1.37 -3.45 0.84
C PHE A 27 0.55 -4.74 0.96
N ARG A 28 -0.06 -5.21 -0.15
CA ARG A 28 -0.78 -6.49 -0.23
C ARG A 28 0.06 -7.66 0.27
N THR A 29 1.31 -7.75 -0.22
CA THR A 29 2.25 -8.81 0.17
C THR A 29 2.54 -8.82 1.67
N ASN A 30 2.67 -7.64 2.29
CA ASN A 30 2.95 -7.56 3.73
C ASN A 30 1.71 -7.84 4.58
N LEU A 31 0.51 -7.43 4.16
CA LEU A 31 -0.73 -7.82 4.84
C LEU A 31 -0.91 -9.34 4.84
N ALA A 32 -0.63 -9.99 3.71
CA ALA A 32 -0.76 -11.44 3.57
C ALA A 32 0.16 -12.25 4.50
N ARG A 33 1.25 -11.65 5.00
CA ARG A 33 2.15 -12.30 5.97
C ARG A 33 1.56 -12.39 7.37
N ARG A 34 0.57 -11.56 7.71
CA ARG A 34 0.10 -11.41 9.09
C ARG A 34 -1.40 -11.64 9.28
N PHE A 35 -2.21 -11.33 8.28
CA PHE A 35 -3.68 -11.32 8.40
C PHE A 35 -4.33 -12.39 7.53
N PRO A 36 -5.48 -12.97 7.94
CA PRO A 36 -6.29 -13.83 7.09
C PRO A 36 -6.90 -13.04 5.91
N ALA A 37 -7.22 -13.73 4.80
CA ALA A 37 -7.67 -13.10 3.55
C ALA A 37 -8.83 -12.10 3.73
N LYS A 38 -9.80 -12.41 4.59
CA LYS A 38 -10.93 -11.51 4.90
C LYS A 38 -10.47 -10.18 5.51
N GLN A 39 -9.52 -10.23 6.44
CA GLN A 39 -9.01 -9.04 7.12
C GLN A 39 -8.06 -8.24 6.21
N GLN A 40 -7.25 -8.93 5.38
CA GLN A 40 -6.45 -8.27 4.34
C GLN A 40 -7.35 -7.42 3.42
N GLN A 41 -8.46 -7.99 2.94
CA GLN A 41 -9.40 -7.30 2.06
C GLN A 41 -10.05 -6.10 2.76
N ALA A 42 -10.50 -6.27 4.01
CA ALA A 42 -11.10 -5.18 4.78
C ALA A 42 -10.14 -3.99 4.97
N ILE A 43 -8.85 -4.26 5.25
CA ILE A 43 -7.82 -3.22 5.34
C ILE A 43 -7.64 -2.54 3.97
N LEU A 44 -7.48 -3.32 2.89
CA LEU A 44 -7.25 -2.79 1.54
C LEU A 44 -8.40 -1.91 1.02
N ASP A 45 -9.65 -2.31 1.28
CA ASP A 45 -10.84 -1.59 0.84
C ASP A 45 -10.98 -0.21 1.48
N VAL A 46 -10.36 0.00 2.65
CA VAL A 46 -10.30 1.31 3.30
C VAL A 46 -9.04 2.04 2.87
N SER A 47 -7.86 1.42 2.97
CA SER A 47 -6.58 2.10 2.71
C SER A 47 -6.41 2.60 1.27
N LEU A 48 -7.08 1.99 0.29
CA LEU A 48 -6.99 2.38 -1.13
C LEU A 48 -8.10 3.33 -1.58
N ASP A 49 -9.06 3.65 -0.71
CA ASP A 49 -10.08 4.67 -0.94
C ASP A 49 -9.77 5.89 -0.06
N GLN A 50 -9.25 6.93 -0.69
CA GLN A 50 -8.81 8.12 0.02
C GLN A 50 -9.94 8.80 0.82
N ALA A 51 -11.11 8.97 0.21
CA ALA A 51 -12.22 9.67 0.86
C ALA A 51 -12.75 8.85 2.05
N ARG A 52 -12.82 7.52 1.89
CA ARG A 52 -13.24 6.62 2.96
C ARG A 52 -12.24 6.59 4.11
N LEU A 53 -10.95 6.53 3.82
CA LEU A 53 -9.90 6.54 4.85
C LEU A 53 -9.89 7.86 5.63
N GLU A 54 -9.99 9.00 4.94
CA GLU A 54 -10.00 10.33 5.57
C GLU A 54 -11.22 10.54 6.49
N ALA A 55 -12.37 9.91 6.16
CA ALA A 55 -13.59 10.00 6.96
C ALA A 55 -13.66 8.98 8.13
N MET A 56 -12.79 7.97 8.15
CA MET A 56 -12.84 6.90 9.14
C MET A 56 -12.29 7.35 10.51
N PRO A 57 -12.98 7.09 11.63
CA PRO A 57 -12.43 7.31 12.96
C PRO A 57 -11.13 6.54 13.16
N VAL A 58 -10.14 7.19 13.78
CA VAL A 58 -8.79 6.62 13.96
C VAL A 58 -8.83 5.27 14.67
N ASN A 59 -9.65 5.13 15.72
CA ASN A 59 -9.77 3.86 16.45
C ASN A 59 -10.29 2.74 15.55
N GLU A 60 -11.31 3.01 14.73
CA GLU A 60 -11.89 2.00 13.83
C GLU A 60 -10.88 1.54 12.78
N TYR A 61 -10.04 2.44 12.26
CA TYR A 61 -9.00 2.05 11.31
C TYR A 61 -7.92 1.18 11.96
N VAL A 62 -7.47 1.54 13.16
CA VAL A 62 -6.43 0.77 13.87
C VAL A 62 -6.97 -0.59 14.33
N ASP A 63 -8.25 -0.69 14.69
CA ASP A 63 -8.91 -1.95 15.05
C ASP A 63 -8.86 -2.98 13.90
N LEU A 64 -8.80 -2.54 12.63
CA LEU A 64 -8.62 -3.44 11.49
C LEU A 64 -7.30 -4.22 11.52
N TYR A 65 -6.30 -3.79 12.29
CA TYR A 65 -4.96 -4.40 12.36
C TYR A 65 -4.73 -5.26 13.62
N VAL A 66 -5.76 -5.45 14.46
CA VAL A 66 -5.69 -6.32 15.64
C VAL A 66 -5.89 -7.78 15.23
N ILE A 67 -5.20 -8.70 15.92
CA ILE A 67 -5.33 -10.16 15.76
C ILE A 67 -5.70 -10.76 17.11
#